data_AF-A0A945PNF2-F1
#
_entry.id   AF-A0A945PNF2-F1
#
_cell.length_a   1.000
_cell.length_b   1.000
_cell.length_c   1.000
_cell.angle_alpha   90.00
_cell.angle_beta   90.00
_cell.angle_gamma   90.00
#
_symmetry.space_group_name_H-M   'P 1'
#
loop_
_entity.id
_entity.type
_entity.pdbx_description
1 polymer ?
#
loop_
_entity_poly.entity_id
_entity_poly.type
_entity_poly.pdbx_seq_one_letter_code
_entity_poly.pdbx_strand_id
1 'polypeptide(L)' 'MTTLLGQLALLVVFSFALSAVVSAYRDDEKSVILKGMLRRALMFMGTIFAFAVVGWAIGNTLLRP' A
#
# COMPACT_ATOMS: atom_id res chain seq x y z
N MET A 1 14.53 8.27 -13.57
CA MET A 1 14.52 7.32 -12.44
C MET A 1 13.78 7.98 -11.29
N THR A 2 12.76 7.34 -10.73
CA THR A 2 12.07 7.85 -9.54
C THR A 2 12.97 7.62 -8.32
N THR A 3 13.10 8.62 -7.45
CA THR A 3 13.85 8.47 -6.20
C THR A 3 13.10 7.52 -5.27
N LEU A 4 13.81 6.87 -4.34
CA LEU A 4 13.17 6.03 -3.32
C LEU A 4 12.08 6.80 -2.56
N LEU A 5 12.35 8.07 -2.23
CA LEU A 5 11.37 8.94 -1.59
C LEU A 5 10.13 9.16 -2.46
N GLY A 6 10.32 9.33 -3.78
CA GLY A 6 9.21 9.42 -4.72
C GLY A 6 8.39 8.13 -4.80
N GLN A 7 9.03 6.97 -4.74
CA GLN A 7 8.33 5.68 -4.70
C GLN A 7 7.53 5.49 -3.41
N LEU A 8 8.08 5.89 -2.26
CA LEU A 8 7.38 5.86 -0.98
C LEU A 8 6.19 6.83 -0.96
N ALA A 9 6.37 8.04 -1.49
CA ALA A 9 5.27 9.01 -1.62
C ALA A 9 4.15 8.46 -2.49
N LEU A 10 4.48 7.86 -3.64
CA LEU A 10 3.51 7.19 -4.51
C LEU A 10 2.80 6.03 -3.81
N LEU A 11 3.53 5.22 -3.03
CA LEU A 11 2.95 4.12 -2.26
C LEU A 11 1.90 4.62 -1.24
N VAL A 12 2.21 5.71 -0.53
CA VAL A 12 1.28 6.34 0.41
C VAL A 12 0.04 6.84 -0.31
N VAL A 13 0.21 7.62 -1.39
CA VAL A 13 -0.90 8.19 -2.16
C VAL A 13 -1.78 7.09 -2.74
N PHE A 14 -1.18 6.08 -3.36
CA PHE A 14 -1.90 4.95 -3.94
C PHE A 14 -2.71 4.18 -2.90
N SER A 15 -2.09 3.86 -1.76
CA SER A 15 -2.75 3.07 -0.70
C SER A 15 -3.90 3.84 -0.05
N PHE A 16 -3.75 5.17 0.13
CA PHE A 16 -4.82 6.02 0.61
C PHE A 16 -5.96 6.15 -0.40
N ALA A 17 -5.66 6.38 -1.67
CA ALA A 17 -6.67 6.49 -2.72
C ALA A 17 -7.50 5.21 -2.84
N LEU A 18 -6.84 4.06 -2.89
CA LEU A 18 -7.51 2.76 -2.97
C LEU A 18 -8.37 2.49 -1.73
N SER A 19 -7.83 2.81 -0.55
CA SER A 19 -8.58 2.68 0.70
C SER A 19 -9.81 3.60 0.74
N ALA A 20 -9.68 4.85 0.27
CA ALA A 20 -10.78 5.80 0.20
C ALA A 20 -11.89 5.30 -0.73
N VAL A 21 -11.53 4.83 -1.93
CA VAL A 21 -12.48 4.25 -2.89
C VAL A 21 -13.21 3.06 -2.27
N VAL A 22 -12.49 2.10 -1.68
CA VAL A 22 -13.10 0.92 -1.03
C VAL A 22 -13.99 1.32 0.15
N SER A 23 -13.63 2.38 0.87
CA SER A 23 -14.41 2.86 2.01
C SER A 23 -15.65 3.65 1.59
N ALA A 24 -15.64 4.31 0.44
CA ALA A 24 -16.75 5.10 -0.09
C ALA A 24 -17.95 4.25 -0.53
N TYR A 25 -17.73 2.96 -0.84
CA TYR A 25 -18.80 2.00 -1.16
C TYR A 25 -19.54 1.46 0.07
N ARG A 26 -19.15 1.83 1.29
CA ARG A 26 -19.82 1.39 2.52
C ARG A 26 -20.81 2.45 2.99
N ASP A 27 -22.06 2.05 3.17
CA ASP A 27 -23.09 2.83 3.87
C ASP A 27 -22.89 2.77 5.39
N ASP A 28 -21.70 3.16 5.85
CA ASP A 28 -21.33 3.25 7.28
C ASP A 28 -21.29 4.73 7.73
N GLU A 29 -21.31 4.97 9.05
CA GLU A 29 -21.07 6.31 9.58
C GLU A 29 -19.69 6.85 9.17
N LYS A 30 -19.62 8.15 8.85
CA LYS A 30 -18.38 8.82 8.41
C LYS A 30 -17.18 8.60 9.35
N SER A 31 -17.43 8.50 10.66
CA SER A 31 -16.42 8.24 11.69
C SER A 31 -15.80 6.83 11.56
N VAL A 32 -16.62 5.83 11.26
CA VAL A 32 -16.23 4.43 11.05
C VAL A 32 -15.49 4.28 9.73
N ILE A 33 -15.96 4.96 8.69
CA ILE A 33 -15.32 5.01 7.37
C ILE A 33 -13.89 5.56 7.49
N LEU A 34 -13.69 6.68 8.19
CA LEU A 34 -12.38 7.31 8.31
C LEU A 34 -11.37 6.43 9.06
N LYS A 35 -11.78 5.82 10.18
CA LYS A 35 -10.94 4.87 10.93
C LYS A 35 -10.62 3.62 10.11
N GLY A 36 -11.62 3.08 9.41
CA GLY A 36 -11.44 1.93 8.53
C GLY A 36 -10.52 2.23 7.35
N MET A 37 -10.59 3.45 6.82
CA MET A 37 -9.77 3.91 5.71
C MET A 37 -8.28 3.94 6.08
N LEU A 38 -7.91 4.50 7.23
CA LEU A 38 -6.50 4.53 7.66
C LEU A 38 -5.95 3.11 7.87
N ARG A 39 -6.71 2.23 8.55
CA ARG A 39 -6.32 0.83 8.76
C ARG A 39 -6.12 0.09 7.44
N ARG A 40 -7.06 0.26 6.49
CA ARG A 40 -6.97 -0.35 5.16
C ARG A 40 -5.77 0.17 4.37
N ALA A 41 -5.51 1.48 4.40
CA ALA A 41 -4.36 2.06 3.72
C ALA A 41 -3.03 1.47 4.24
N LEU A 42 -2.88 1.34 5.57
CA LEU A 42 -1.71 0.70 6.17
C LEU A 42 -1.55 -0.78 5.76
N MET A 43 -2.67 -1.52 5.69
CA MET A 43 -2.63 -2.91 5.20
C MET A 43 -2.17 -2.98 3.74
N PHE A 44 -2.68 -2.10 2.86
CA PHE A 44 -2.24 -2.05 1.46
C PHE A 44 -0.75 -1.71 1.34
N MET A 45 -0.27 -0.73 2.10
CA MET A 45 1.16 -0.38 2.14
C MET A 45 2.01 -1.57 2.56
N GLY A 46 1.63 -2.25 3.65
CA GLY A 46 2.33 -3.42 4.17
C GLY A 46 2.40 -4.55 3.15
N THR A 47 1.31 -4.83 2.44
CA THR A 47 1.26 -5.86 1.39
C THR A 47 2.19 -5.54 0.22
N ILE A 48 2.16 -4.31 -0.30
CA ILE A 48 3.06 -3.93 -1.41
C ILE A 48 4.51 -3.97 -0.96
N PHE A 49 4.81 -3.51 0.26
CA PHE A 49 6.15 -3.59 0.82
C PHE A 49 6.64 -5.04 0.95
N ALA A 50 5.78 -5.95 1.44
CA ALA A 50 6.10 -7.37 1.50
C ALA A 50 6.42 -7.95 0.12
N PHE A 51 5.63 -7.62 -0.90
CA PHE A 51 5.92 -8.04 -2.28
C PHE A 51 7.24 -7.48 -2.79
N ALA A 52 7.57 -6.23 -2.49
CA ALA A 52 8.85 -5.64 -2.86
C ALA A 52 10.03 -6.37 -2.21
N VAL A 53 9.93 -6.69 -0.91
CA VAL A 53 10.96 -7.46 -0.18
C VAL A 53 11.10 -8.87 -0.74
N VAL A 54 10.00 -9.56 -0.99
CA VAL A 54 10.02 -10.91 -1.59
C VAL A 54 10.63 -10.87 -3.00
N GLY A 55 10.24 -9.90 -3.82
CA GLY A 55 10.81 -9.71 -5.16
C GLY A 55 12.31 -9.43 -5.13
N TRP A 56 12.76 -8.59 -4.19
CA TRP A 56 14.19 -8.33 -3.97
C TRP A 56 14.94 -9.60 -3.54
N ALA A 57 14.38 -10.36 -2.59
CA ALA A 57 14.99 -11.60 -2.11
C ALA A 57 15.13 -12.62 -3.25
N ILE A 58 14.05 -12.90 -3.98
CA ILE A 58 14.07 -13.83 -5.13
C ILE A 58 15.04 -13.35 -6.20
N GLY A 59 15.08 -12.05 -6.48
CA GLY A 59 16.01 -11.45 -7.44
C GLY A 59 17.48 -11.67 -7.08
N ASN A 60 17.81 -11.59 -5.79
CA ASN A 60 19.17 -11.77 -5.28
C ASN A 60 19.57 -13.23 -5.01
N THR A 61 18.62 -14.14 -4.79
CA THR A 61 18.94 -15.54 -4.44
C THR A 61 18.71 -16.52 -5.58
N LEU A 62 17.66 -16.33 -6.38
CA LEU A 62 17.19 -17.34 -7.33
C LEU A 62 17.54 -16.98 -8.78
N LEU A 63 17.49 -15.69 -9.12
CA LEU A 63 17.66 -15.20 -10.50
C LEU A 63 19.08 -14.69 -10.81
N ARG A 64 19.90 -14.48 -9.78
CA ARG A 64 21.31 -14.10 -9.86
C ARG A 64 22.10 -14.93 -8.83
N PRO A 65 22.44 -16.20 -9.13
CA PRO A 65 23.30 -16.99 -8.26
C PRO A 65 24.72 -16.43 -8.18
#